data_AF-A0A078RXH7-F1
#
_entry.id   AF-A0A078RXH7-F1
#
_cell.length_a   1.000
_cell.length_b   1.000
_cell.length_c   1.000
_cell.angle_alpha   90.00
_cell.angle_beta   90.00
_cell.angle_gamma   90.00
#
_symmetry.space_group_name_H-M   'P 1'
#
loop_
_entity.id
_entity.type
_entity.pdbx_description
1 polymer ?
#
loop_
_entity_poly.entity_id
_entity_poly.type
_entity_poly.pdbx_seq_one_letter_code
_entity_poly.pdbx_strand_id
1 'polypeptide(L)'
;MDKAGVDRDLKVKDWTDDQAAKIREIIGAEYKVEGDLRSEVQLNIKRLMDIGCYRGVRHRIGLPVRGQSTKNNARTRKGRKKTVANKKKATK
;
A
#
# COMPACT_ATOMS: atom_id res chain seq x y z
N MET A 1 13.92 -2.85 -18.22
CA MET A 1 14.13 -3.51 -19.52
C MET A 1 15.35 -2.95 -20.22
N ASP A 2 15.44 -1.63 -20.34
CA ASP A 2 16.54 -0.93 -21.02
C ASP A 2 17.93 -1.27 -20.42
N LYS A 3 18.05 -1.32 -19.08
CA LYS A 3 19.28 -1.79 -18.39
C LYS A 3 19.62 -3.27 -18.64
N ALA A 4 18.61 -4.11 -18.83
CA ALA A 4 18.81 -5.52 -19.15
C ALA A 4 19.13 -5.73 -20.64
N GLY A 5 18.86 -4.74 -21.50
CA GLY A 5 18.97 -4.85 -22.96
C GLY A 5 17.86 -5.70 -23.58
N VAL A 6 16.70 -5.79 -22.92
CA VAL A 6 15.54 -6.55 -23.40
C VAL A 6 14.53 -5.58 -24.00
N ASP A 7 14.03 -5.90 -25.20
CA ASP A 7 12.97 -5.13 -25.84
C ASP A 7 11.67 -5.20 -25.03
N ARG A 8 10.95 -4.09 -24.92
CA ARG A 8 9.71 -3.98 -24.16
C ARG A 8 8.52 -4.59 -24.88
N ASP A 9 8.60 -4.70 -26.21
CA ASP A 9 7.52 -5.30 -27.02
C ASP A 9 7.62 -6.84 -27.09
N LEU A 10 8.76 -7.40 -26.68
CA LEU A 10 8.96 -8.83 -26.60
C LEU A 10 8.11 -9.45 -25.47
N LYS A 11 7.32 -10.47 -25.80
CA LYS A 11 6.50 -11.17 -24.80
C LYS A 11 7.38 -11.98 -23.86
N VAL A 12 6.96 -12.06 -22.60
CA VAL A 12 7.70 -12.76 -21.52
C VAL A 12 8.01 -14.22 -21.85
N LYS A 13 7.10 -14.91 -22.55
CA LYS A 13 7.29 -16.31 -22.96
C LYS A 13 8.40 -16.52 -23.99
N ASP A 14 8.78 -15.47 -24.71
CA ASP A 14 9.73 -15.49 -25.81
C ASP A 14 11.13 -14.99 -25.34
N TRP A 15 11.32 -14.79 -24.03
CA TRP A 15 12.60 -14.43 -23.45
C TRP A 15 13.57 -15.61 -23.46
N THR A 16 14.85 -15.30 -23.65
CA THR A 16 15.90 -16.29 -23.40
C THR A 16 16.19 -16.41 -21.91
N ASP A 17 16.76 -17.54 -21.49
CA ASP A 17 17.12 -17.77 -20.08
C ASP A 17 18.11 -16.72 -19.56
N ASP A 18 19.05 -16.27 -20.40
CA ASP A 18 20.01 -15.21 -20.08
C ASP A 18 19.33 -13.86 -19.82
N GLN A 19 18.33 -13.51 -20.63
CA GLN A 19 17.55 -12.29 -20.45
C GLN A 19 16.76 -12.34 -19.14
N ALA A 20 16.15 -13.47 -18.83
CA ALA A 20 15.42 -13.67 -17.58
C ALA A 20 16.35 -13.62 -16.35
N ALA A 21 17.53 -14.24 -16.43
CA ALA A 21 18.53 -14.22 -15.37
C ALA A 21 19.03 -12.79 -15.11
N LYS A 22 19.38 -12.04 -16.17
CA LYS A 22 19.87 -10.66 -16.06
C LYS A 22 18.82 -9.72 -15.46
N ILE A 23 17.55 -9.88 -15.83
CA ILE A 23 16.45 -9.10 -15.21
C ILE A 23 16.34 -9.42 -13.72
N ARG A 24 16.41 -10.70 -13.35
CA ARG A 24 16.33 -11.14 -11.95
C ARG A 24 17.48 -10.58 -11.11
N GLU A 25 18.69 -10.58 -11.64
CA GLU A 25 19.88 -10.03 -10.99
C GLU A 25 19.72 -8.52 -10.75
N ILE A 26 19.33 -7.75 -11.77
CA ILE A 26 19.10 -6.30 -11.64
C ILE A 26 18.01 -6.01 -10.59
N ILE A 27 16.91 -6.76 -10.61
CA ILE A 27 15.82 -6.58 -9.64
C ILE A 27 16.32 -6.86 -8.22
N GLY A 28 17.02 -7.98 -8.01
CA GLY A 28 17.50 -8.38 -6.68
C GLY A 28 18.57 -7.44 -6.11
N ALA A 29 19.43 -6.87 -6.96
CA ALA A 29 20.51 -5.98 -6.53
C ALA A 29 20.06 -4.52 -6.31
N GLU A 30 19.25 -3.98 -7.21
CA GLU A 30 18.93 -2.54 -7.19
C GLU A 30 17.63 -2.21 -6.44
N TYR A 31 16.70 -3.16 -6.30
CA TYR A 31 15.35 -2.87 -5.81
C TYR A 31 14.95 -3.79 -4.67
N LYS A 32 14.37 -3.18 -3.63
CA LYS A 32 13.65 -3.92 -2.60
C LYS A 32 12.26 -4.27 -3.12
N VAL A 33 11.99 -5.55 -3.25
CA VAL A 33 10.72 -6.07 -3.76
C VAL A 33 10.06 -7.02 -2.77
N GLU A 34 8.76 -7.27 -2.96
CA GLU A 34 7.98 -8.26 -2.22
C GLU A 34 8.12 -8.20 -0.70
N GLY A 35 8.69 -9.25 -0.09
CA GLY A 35 8.71 -9.46 1.36
C GLY A 35 9.47 -8.38 2.10
N ASP A 36 10.63 -7.98 1.58
CA ASP A 36 11.47 -6.96 2.22
C ASP A 36 10.79 -5.60 2.22
N LEU A 37 10.21 -5.22 1.07
CA LEU A 37 9.47 -3.97 0.95
C LEU A 37 8.21 -3.96 1.85
N ARG A 38 7.47 -5.08 1.91
CA ARG A 38 6.30 -5.20 2.81
C ARG A 38 6.70 -5.04 4.27
N SER A 39 7.79 -5.69 4.68
CA SER A 39 8.29 -5.65 6.06
C SER A 39 8.79 -4.25 6.43
N GLU A 40 9.53 -3.60 5.54
CA GLU A 40 10.00 -2.23 5.71
C GLU A 40 8.82 -1.24 5.86
N VAL A 41 7.81 -1.34 5.00
CA VAL A 41 6.61 -0.48 5.07
C VAL A 41 5.83 -0.72 6.36
N GLN A 42 5.68 -1.98 6.79
CA GLN A 42 5.03 -2.32 8.06
C GLN A 42 5.79 -1.73 9.25
N LEU A 43 7.13 -1.85 9.26
CA LEU A 43 7.97 -1.29 10.31
C LEU A 43 7.89 0.24 10.34
N ASN A 44 7.86 0.89 9.18
CA ASN A 44 7.67 2.33 9.08
C ASN A 44 6.33 2.79 9.67
N ILE A 45 5.24 2.06 9.42
CA ILE A 45 3.92 2.36 10.00
C ILE A 45 3.93 2.10 11.52
N LYS A 46 4.53 0.99 11.96
CA LYS A 46 4.64 0.64 13.38
C LYS A 46 5.43 1.69 14.15
N ARG A 47 6.58 2.12 13.63
CA ARG A 47 7.37 3.22 14.18
C ARG A 47 6.53 4.49 14.39
N LEU A 48 5.70 4.88 13.42
CA LEU A 48 4.82 6.05 13.57
C LEU A 48 3.77 5.87 14.67
N MET A 49 3.23 4.66 14.82
CA MET A 49 2.28 4.31 15.89
C MET A 49 2.94 4.31 17.26
N ASP A 50 4.17 3.80 17.38
CA ASP A 50 4.90 3.68 18.64
C ASP A 50 5.36 5.07 19.14
N ILE A 51 5.83 5.94 18.23
CA ILE A 51 6.15 7.34 18.55
C ILE A 51 4.92 8.14 19.00
N GLY A 52 3.71 7.73 18.62
CA GLY A 52 2.47 8.41 19.00
C GLY A 52 2.18 9.71 18.24
N CYS A 53 2.87 9.97 17.12
CA CYS A 53 2.60 11.13 16.28
C CYS A 53 1.15 11.11 15.71
N TYR A 54 0.65 12.27 15.25
CA TYR A 54 -0.71 12.36 14.68
C TYR A 54 -0.98 11.30 13.62
N ARG A 55 -0.03 11.07 12.71
CA ARG A 55 -0.14 10.03 11.67
C ARG A 55 -0.28 8.64 12.27
N GLY A 56 0.48 8.32 13.31
CA GLY A 56 0.41 7.06 14.05
C GLY A 56 -0.95 6.84 14.70
N VAL A 57 -1.48 7.86 15.38
CA VAL A 57 -2.83 7.81 15.98
C VAL A 57 -3.89 7.53 14.91
N ARG A 58 -3.81 8.20 13.75
CA ARG A 58 -4.72 7.98 12.62
C ARG A 58 -4.59 6.57 12.02
N HIS A 59 -3.36 6.04 11.93
CA HIS A 59 -3.12 4.65 11.52
C HIS A 59 -3.78 3.66 12.48
N ARG A 60 -3.62 3.85 13.80
CA ARG A 60 -4.17 3.02 14.87
C ARG A 60 -5.69 2.96 14.86
N ILE A 61 -6.37 4.10 14.72
CA ILE A 61 -7.84 4.18 14.71
C ILE A 61 -8.48 3.91 13.33
N GLY A 62 -7.68 3.55 12.33
CA GLY A 62 -8.20 3.22 10.99
C GLY A 62 -8.83 4.42 10.26
N LEU A 63 -8.25 5.62 10.39
CA LEU A 63 -8.70 6.82 9.67
C LEU A 63 -7.68 7.28 8.61
N PRO A 64 -8.12 8.09 7.62
CA PRO A 64 -7.21 8.69 6.64
C PRO A 64 -6.13 9.56 7.31
N VAL A 65 -4.91 9.48 6.78
CA VAL A 65 -3.69 10.02 7.41
C VAL A 65 -3.22 11.33 6.77
N ARG A 66 -3.66 11.66 5.55
CA ARG A 66 -3.21 12.85 4.79
C ARG A 66 -4.20 14.03 4.89
N GLY A 67 -4.88 14.16 6.03
CA GLY A 67 -5.79 15.30 6.28
C GLY A 67 -7.12 15.25 5.52
N GLN A 68 -7.50 14.13 4.90
CA GLN A 68 -8.79 14.03 4.22
C GLN A 68 -9.97 14.15 5.19
N SER A 69 -11.08 14.74 4.72
CA SER A 69 -12.33 14.85 5.48
C SER A 69 -12.90 13.47 5.83
N THR A 70 -13.21 13.25 7.11
CA THR A 70 -13.71 11.96 7.60
C THR A 70 -15.21 11.94 7.89
N LYS A 71 -15.91 13.08 7.78
CA LYS A 71 -17.35 13.18 8.09
C LYS A 71 -18.19 12.31 7.15
N ASN A 72 -17.88 12.33 5.85
CA ASN A 72 -18.69 11.68 4.82
C ASN A 72 -17.90 10.55 4.12
N ASN A 73 -16.85 10.90 3.37
CA ASN A 73 -16.21 10.02 2.38
C ASN A 73 -14.83 9.53 2.85
N ALA A 74 -14.79 8.43 3.59
CA ALA A 74 -13.54 7.80 4.03
C ALA A 74 -13.62 6.27 4.03
N ARG A 75 -14.43 5.67 3.14
CA ARG A 75 -14.79 4.25 3.18
C ARG A 75 -13.63 3.30 2.87
N THR A 76 -12.72 3.67 1.98
CA THR A 76 -11.51 2.86 1.71
C THR A 76 -10.68 2.61 2.97
N ARG A 77 -10.67 3.56 3.93
CA ARG A 77 -9.92 3.43 5.18
C ARG A 77 -10.80 2.99 6.37
N LYS A 78 -12.05 3.45 6.45
CA LYS A 78 -13.03 3.08 7.50
C LYS A 78 -13.63 1.68 7.33
N GLY A 79 -13.52 1.09 6.14
CA GLY A 79 -14.18 -0.16 5.78
C GLY A 79 -15.67 0.01 5.45
N ARG A 80 -16.37 -1.13 5.34
CA ARG A 80 -17.80 -1.22 5.01
C ARG A 80 -18.64 -0.36 5.95
N LYS A 81 -19.71 0.23 5.42
CA LYS A 81 -20.63 1.07 6.21
C LYS A 81 -21.31 0.25 7.30
N LYS A 82 -20.90 0.47 8.55
CA LYS A 82 -21.62 0.01 9.73
C LYS A 82 -22.83 0.95 9.93
N THR A 83 -24.03 0.46 9.65
CA THR A 83 -25.29 1.15 9.96
C THR A 83 -25.59 0.97 11.44
N VAL A 84 -25.83 2.06 12.16
CA VAL A 84 -26.35 1.98 13.53
C VAL A 84 -27.87 1.97 13.43
N ALA A 85 -28.50 0.88 13.87
CA ALA A 85 -29.96 0.82 13.96
C ALA A 85 -30.42 1.77 15.08
N ASN A 86 -31.54 2.47 14.85
CA ASN A 86 -32.20 3.41 15.76
C ASN A 86 -31.47 4.72 16.06
N LYS A 87 -31.57 5.67 15.13
CA LYS A 87 -31.89 7.05 15.54
C LYS A 87 -33.41 7.16 15.44
N LYS A 88 -34.13 7.18 16.58
CA LYS A 88 -35.57 7.52 16.59
C LYS A 88 -35.73 8.77 15.71
N LYS A 89 -36.61 8.70 14.70
CA LYS A 89 -37.03 9.93 14.00
C LYS A 89 -37.55 10.86 15.10
N ALA A 90 -36.97 12.06 15.20
CA ALA A 90 -37.57 13.08 16.03
C ALA A 90 -38.97 13.33 15.45
N THR A 91 -40.00 12.94 16.19
CA THR A 91 -41.38 13.27 15.85
C THR A 91 -41.45 14.79 15.88
N LYS A 92 -41.93 15.38 14.78
CA LYS A 92 -42.26 16.81 14.72
C LYS A 92 -43.42 17.11 15.66
#